data_AF-A0A5C8D685-F1
#
_entry.id   AF-A0A5C8D685-F1
#
_cell.length_a   1.000
_cell.length_b   1.000
_cell.length_c   1.000
_cell.angle_alpha   90.00
_cell.angle_beta   90.00
_cell.angle_gamma   90.00
#
_symmetry.space_group_name_H-M   'P 1'
#
loop_
_entity.id
_entity.type
_entity.pdbx_description
1 polymer ?
#
loop_
_entity_poly.entity_id
_entity_poly.type
_entity_poly.pdbx_seq_one_letter_code
_entity_poly.pdbx_strand_id
1 'polypeptide(L)' 'MVINAHVSLDFGLNPNSDYIFKYDHAIYSGNSFVNLIAARTKDKDNELYKKVIEAYQSDIVEEVYANNFKGSYLPTWK' A
#
# COMPACT_ATOMS: atom_id res chain seq x y z
N MET A 1 -3.16 -18.06 -17.14
CA MET A 1 -2.56 -17.97 -15.80
C MET A 1 -2.91 -16.61 -15.24
N VAL A 2 -3.52 -16.55 -14.06
CA VAL A 2 -3.78 -15.29 -13.33
C VAL A 2 -2.67 -15.15 -12.30
N ILE A 3 -1.95 -14.04 -12.29
CA ILE A 3 -0.84 -13.78 -11.35
C ILE A 3 -1.20 -12.61 -10.44
N ASN A 4 -0.72 -12.66 -9.19
CA ASN A 4 -0.94 -11.59 -8.22
C ASN A 4 -0.10 -10.34 -8.56
N ALA A 5 -0.55 -9.15 -8.15
CA ALA A 5 0.10 -7.87 -8.44
C ALA A 5 1.57 -7.82 -8.03
N HIS A 6 1.94 -8.34 -6.85
CA HIS A 6 3.35 -8.37 -6.43
C HIS A 6 4.21 -9.20 -7.40
N VAL A 7 3.73 -10.38 -7.77
CA VAL A 7 4.45 -11.28 -8.69
C VAL A 7 4.56 -10.63 -10.08
N SER A 8 3.53 -9.92 -10.54
CA SER A 8 3.59 -9.21 -11.83
C SER A 8 4.64 -8.11 -11.88
N LEU A 9 4.84 -7.38 -10.77
CA LEU A 9 5.88 -6.35 -10.68
C LEU A 9 7.28 -6.94 -10.82
N ASP A 10 7.54 -8.07 -10.16
CA ASP A 10 8.83 -8.77 -10.20
C ASP A 10 9.17 -9.26 -11.62
N PHE A 11 8.14 -9.62 -12.41
CA PHE A 11 8.28 -9.99 -13.82
C PHE A 11 8.30 -8.78 -14.78
N GLY A 12 8.38 -7.55 -14.25
CA GLY A 12 8.49 -6.32 -15.03
C GLY A 12 7.17 -5.82 -15.61
N LEU A 13 6.05 -6.52 -15.37
CA LEU A 13 4.73 -6.08 -15.79
C LEU A 13 4.26 -4.89 -14.95
N ASN A 14 3.27 -4.17 -15.48
CA ASN A 14 2.61 -3.08 -14.79
C ASN A 14 1.18 -3.50 -14.43
N PRO A 15 0.88 -3.81 -13.16
CA PRO A 15 -0.46 -4.24 -12.75
C PRO A 15 -1.52 -3.14 -12.86
N ASN A 16 -1.14 -1.89 -13.17
CA ASN A 16 -2.08 -0.83 -13.49
C ASN A 16 -2.49 -0.76 -14.97
N SER A 17 -1.78 -1.44 -15.87
CA SER A 17 -2.12 -1.47 -17.32
C SER A 17 -2.26 -2.89 -17.88
N ASP A 18 -1.49 -3.83 -17.37
CA ASP A 18 -1.34 -5.18 -17.93
C ASP A 18 -2.27 -6.19 -17.25
N TYR A 19 -3.23 -5.70 -16.46
CA TYR A 19 -4.19 -6.55 -15.76
C TYR A 19 -5.23 -7.10 -16.73
N ILE A 20 -5.55 -8.39 -16.58
CA ILE A 20 -6.69 -9.02 -17.27
C ILE A 20 -7.98 -8.73 -16.49
N PHE A 21 -7.86 -8.51 -15.18
CA PHE A 21 -8.96 -8.16 -14.29
C PHE A 21 -8.42 -7.32 -13.13
N LYS A 22 -9.12 -6.23 -12.80
CA LYS A 22 -8.81 -5.35 -11.66
C LYS A 22 -10.09 -5.10 -10.88
N TYR A 23 -10.06 -5.39 -9.58
CA TYR A 23 -11.15 -4.99 -8.69
C TYR A 23 -11.10 -3.48 -8.48
N ASP A 24 -12.23 -2.83 -8.67
CA ASP A 24 -12.39 -1.42 -8.29
C ASP A 24 -12.53 -1.36 -6.76
N HIS A 25 -11.59 -0.70 -6.09
CA HIS A 25 -11.63 -0.46 -4.66
C HIS A 25 -12.95 0.18 -4.16
N ALA A 26 -13.69 0.92 -5.00
CA ALA A 26 -14.98 1.49 -4.65
C ALA A 26 -16.10 0.46 -4.43
N ILE A 27 -15.92 -0.79 -4.89
CA ILE A 27 -16.91 -1.86 -4.64
C ILE A 27 -16.88 -2.37 -3.19
N TYR A 28 -15.81 -2.07 -2.45
CA TYR A 28 -15.67 -2.43 -1.05
C TYR A 28 -16.07 -1.24 -0.20
N SER A 29 -17.05 -1.44 0.68
CA SER A 29 -17.41 -0.44 1.67
C SER A 29 -16.44 -0.47 2.87
N GLY A 30 -16.05 0.72 3.33
CA GLY A 30 -15.16 0.89 4.47
C GLY A 30 -13.70 0.52 4.21
N ASN A 31 -12.93 0.36 5.28
CA ASN A 31 -11.47 0.17 5.24
C ASN A 31 -11.05 -1.30 5.24
N SER A 32 -11.87 -2.19 4.70
CA SER A 32 -11.74 -3.65 4.84
C SER A 32 -10.45 -4.24 4.25
N PHE A 33 -9.77 -3.50 3.37
CA PHE A 33 -8.53 -3.91 2.69
C PHE A 33 -7.39 -2.90 2.86
N VAL A 34 -7.51 -2.00 3.84
CA VAL A 34 -6.42 -1.08 4.19
C VAL A 34 -5.38 -1.83 5.03
N ASN A 35 -4.13 -1.85 4.55
CA ASN A 35 -3.02 -2.38 5.34
C ASN A 35 -2.75 -1.47 6.55
N LEU A 36 -2.38 -2.06 7.69
CA LEU A 36 -2.17 -1.34 8.95
C LEU A 36 -0.79 -1.64 9.55
N ILE A 37 -0.24 -0.65 10.25
CA ILE A 37 0.92 -0.83 11.14
C ILE A 37 0.37 -1.18 12.51
N ALA A 38 0.68 -2.36 13.02
CA ALA A 38 0.23 -2.84 14.32
C ALA A 38 1.32 -2.73 15.38
N ALA A 39 0.92 -2.39 16.61
CA ALA A 39 1.76 -2.43 17.80
C ALA A 39 1.01 -3.10 18.96
N ARG A 40 1.75 -3.56 19.97
CA ARG A 40 1.13 -4.04 21.23
C ARG A 40 0.44 -2.89 21.94
N THR A 41 -0.65 -3.18 22.65
CA THR A 41 -1.44 -2.16 23.37
C THR A 41 -0.60 -1.27 24.28
N LYS A 42 0.38 -1.85 25.00
CA LYS A 42 1.27 -1.10 25.89
C LYS A 42 2.20 -0.10 25.19
N ASP A 43 2.41 -0.27 23.89
CA ASP A 43 3.35 0.54 23.10
C ASP A 43 2.60 1.56 22.21
N LYS A 44 1.28 1.73 22.40
CA LYS A 44 0.42 2.61 21.59
C LYS A 44 0.97 4.03 21.48
N ASP A 45 1.50 4.56 22.58
CA ASP A 45 1.96 5.95 22.67
C ASP A 45 3.49 6.06 22.61
N ASN A 46 4.18 5.03 22.11
CA ASN A 46 5.63 5.04 22.01
C ASN A 46 6.11 6.10 20.99
N GLU A 47 6.91 7.06 21.45
CA GLU A 47 7.44 8.16 20.62
C GLU A 47 8.28 7.69 19.43
N LEU A 48 9.00 6.57 19.55
CA LEU A 48 9.72 5.99 18.42
C LEU A 48 8.75 5.48 17.35
N TYR A 49 7.64 4.86 17.75
CA TYR A 49 6.66 4.35 16.80
C TYR A 49 5.92 5.48 16.08
N LYS A 50 5.64 6.59 16.77
CA LYS A 50 5.10 7.80 16.13
C LYS A 50 6.03 8.34 15.04
N LYS A 51 7.33 8.42 15.30
CA LYS A 51 8.33 8.81 14.29
C LYS A 51 8.36 7.87 13.08
N VAL A 52 8.19 6.57 13.30
CA VAL A 52 8.10 5.58 12.20
C VAL A 52 6.85 5.82 11.36
N ILE A 53 5.70 6.09 12.00
CA ILE A 53 4.44 6.40 11.31
C ILE A 53 4.59 7.70 10.48
N GLU A 54 5.14 8.76 11.06
CA GLU A 54 5.38 10.04 10.36
C GLU A 54 6.31 9.86 9.15
N ALA A 55 7.41 9.10 9.30
CA ALA A 55 8.31 8.82 8.20
C ALA A 55 7.65 7.98 7.10
N TYR A 56 6.81 7.01 7.48
CA TYR A 56 6.08 6.16 6.54
C TYR A 56 4.97 6.92 5.80
N GLN A 57 4.25 7.80 6.49
CA GLN A 57 3.17 8.63 5.94
C GLN A 57 3.71 9.94 5.37
N SER A 58 4.75 9.85 4.53
CA SER A 58 5.42 10.99 3.92
C SER A 58 5.28 10.98 2.40
N ASP A 59 5.41 12.16 1.78
CA ASP A 59 5.38 12.32 0.32
C ASP A 59 6.42 11.44 -0.39
N ILE A 60 7.57 11.21 0.25
CA ILE A 60 8.63 10.33 -0.28
C ILE A 60 8.13 8.90 -0.47
N VAL A 61 7.35 8.38 0.48
CA VAL A 61 6.80 7.01 0.38
C VAL A 61 5.70 6.95 -0.69
N GLU A 62 4.94 8.02 -0.86
CA GLU A 62 3.97 8.12 -1.96
C GLU A 62 4.65 8.11 -3.33
N GLU A 63 5.77 8.80 -3.48
CA GLU A 63 6.58 8.75 -4.70
C GLU A 63 7.12 7.34 -4.96
N VAL A 64 7.55 6.61 -3.92
CA VAL A 64 7.97 5.22 -4.04
C VAL A 64 6.79 4.34 -4.51
N TYR A 65 5.58 4.56 -3.99
CA TYR A 65 4.39 3.84 -4.44
C TYR A 65 4.07 4.11 -5.92
N ALA A 66 4.16 5.36 -6.34
CA ALA A 66 3.93 5.74 -7.73
C ALA A 66 4.99 5.16 -8.68
N ASN A 67 6.27 5.27 -8.32
CA ASN A 67 7.39 5.00 -9.24
C ASN A 67 7.90 3.57 -9.17
N ASN A 68 8.19 3.06 -7.97
CA ASN A 68 8.78 1.73 -7.79
C ASN A 68 7.72 0.63 -7.89
N PHE A 69 6.53 0.91 -7.36
CA PHE A 69 5.42 -0.04 -7.39
C PHE A 69 4.41 0.25 -8.50
N LYS A 70 4.70 1.21 -9.40
CA LYS A 70 3.87 1.57 -10.55
C LYS A 70 2.41 1.85 -10.17
N GLY A 71 2.15 2.34 -8.96
CA GLY A 71 0.81 2.60 -8.43
C GLY A 71 0.01 1.35 -8.03
N SER A 72 0.66 0.20 -7.83
CA SER A 72 0.01 -1.04 -7.34
C SER A 72 -0.46 -0.91 -5.90
N TYR A 73 0.21 -0.05 -5.13
CA TYR A 73 -0.13 0.30 -3.77
C TYR A 73 -0.55 1.76 -3.72
N LEU A 74 -1.59 2.03 -2.94
CA LEU A 74 -2.13 3.38 -2.78
C LEU A 74 -1.98 3.81 -1.32
N PRO A 75 -1.57 5.07 -1.07
CA PRO A 75 -1.53 5.61 0.27
C PRO A 75 -2.95 5.76 0.83
N THR A 76 -3.11 5.53 2.13
CA THR A 76 -4.42 5.57 2.82
C THR A 76 -4.44 6.54 4.00
N TRP A 77 -3.44 7.42 4.07
CA TRP A 77 -3.24 8.39 5.15
C TRP A 77 -3.53 9.84 4.73
N LYS A 78 -4.18 10.01 3.57
CA LYS A 78 -4.76 11.30 3.14
C LYS A 78 -6.25 11.36 3.48
#